data_AF-A0A1B8HA13-F1
#
_entry.id   AF-A0A1B8HA13-F1
#
_cell.length_a   1.000
_cell.length_b   1.000
_cell.length_c   1.000
_cell.angle_alpha   90.00
_cell.angle_beta   90.00
_cell.angle_gamma   90.00
#
_symmetry.space_group_name_H-M   'P 1'
#
loop_
_entity.id
_entity.type
_entity.pdbx_description
1 polymer ?
#
loop_
_entity_poly.entity_id
_entity_poly.type
_entity_poly.pdbx_seq_one_letter_code
_entity_poly.pdbx_strand_id
1 'polypeptide(L)'
;MMIYEWEMESTVICYYKKDKLSACEYNEPELLGREVYEDINEFVLPINRKNTPFFITKKFSNQENTRWKVEYVVGSVSQKGMYEIFLSEKNIDTDIYLNQTAKKVKKVFWGIVKKGAIVIVEFGHIYQLTNRSGEIQNTYSYPCYHQNGEMHKRRPAIVVSADKHGVKIVPVTSQKPDSYPVNKSVFKLEESSVEFISDFSKDKESYVLCEMIQTVSPARILPPNAKNRSSHKFFRDEHYTRRIIRSDVWKLEEALLPSIGLPDLRKDYTDNKKRIDSLESDNKISEEKLRQCHLENHEINKKTAYIKTAIYDCR
;
A
#
# COMPACT_ATOMS: atom_id res chain seq x y z
N MET A 1 46.95 36.65 -8.90
CA MET A 1 46.83 35.37 -8.18
C MET A 1 45.33 35.13 -8.03
N MET A 2 44.74 34.40 -8.98
CA MET A 2 43.31 34.08 -8.97
C MET A 2 43.09 32.97 -7.94
N ILE A 3 42.43 33.31 -6.84
CA ILE A 3 41.91 32.34 -5.88
C ILE A 3 40.68 31.74 -6.56
N TYR A 4 40.82 30.54 -7.10
CA TYR A 4 39.67 29.76 -7.50
C TYR A 4 38.96 29.31 -6.22
N GLU A 5 37.98 30.09 -5.77
CA GLU A 5 36.91 29.62 -4.90
C GLU A 5 36.09 28.61 -5.71
N TRP A 6 36.53 27.35 -5.73
CA TRP A 6 35.60 26.24 -5.95
C TRP A 6 34.81 26.15 -4.65
N GLU A 7 33.72 26.92 -4.54
CA GLU A 7 32.65 26.55 -3.63
C GLU A 7 32.28 25.12 -4.00
N MET A 8 32.67 24.14 -3.17
CA MET A 8 32.30 22.76 -3.43
C MET A 8 30.76 22.72 -3.49
N GLU A 9 30.21 22.51 -4.68
CA GLU A 9 28.78 22.25 -4.89
C GLU A 9 28.36 20.87 -4.39
N SER A 10 29.18 20.26 -3.54
CA SER A 10 28.90 18.97 -2.94
C SER A 10 27.99 19.13 -1.72
N THR A 11 26.94 18.32 -1.66
CA THR A 11 26.21 18.05 -0.42
C THR A 11 26.86 16.85 0.28
N VAL A 12 27.05 16.94 1.59
CA VAL A 12 27.63 15.87 2.41
C VAL A 12 26.64 15.42 3.47
N ILE A 13 26.37 14.12 3.54
CA ILE A 13 25.56 13.50 4.60
C ILE A 13 26.47 12.62 5.45
N CYS A 14 26.66 12.99 6.71
CA CYS A 14 27.40 12.23 7.69
C CYS A 14 26.45 11.42 8.58
N TYR A 15 26.80 10.16 8.84
CA TYR A 15 26.07 9.27 9.72
C TYR A 15 26.88 9.02 10.98
N TYR A 16 26.27 9.25 12.14
CA TYR A 16 26.92 9.08 13.43
C TYR A 16 26.19 8.06 14.30
N LYS A 17 26.94 7.32 15.10
CA LYS A 17 26.39 6.49 16.16
C LYS A 17 26.06 7.39 17.34
N LYS A 18 24.82 7.30 17.82
CA LYS A 18 24.40 7.90 19.08
C LYS A 18 24.75 6.92 20.19
N ASP A 19 25.82 7.20 20.92
CA ASP A 19 26.08 6.53 22.17
C ASP A 19 25.03 6.94 23.22
N LYS A 20 24.69 6.00 24.11
CA LYS A 20 23.89 6.33 25.28
C LYS A 20 24.73 7.31 26.10
N LEU A 21 24.40 8.60 26.04
CA LEU A 21 24.96 9.64 26.91
C LEU A 21 24.98 9.12 28.35
N SER A 22 26.16 8.66 28.80
CA SER A 22 26.48 8.59 30.21
C SER A 22 26.80 10.03 30.58
N ALA A 23 26.12 10.58 31.58
CA ALA A 23 26.04 12.01 31.87
C ALA A 23 27.38 12.70 32.24
N CYS A 24 28.52 12.03 32.07
CA CYS A 24 29.82 12.44 32.58
C CYS A 24 30.95 12.48 31.54
N GLU A 25 30.73 12.04 30.29
CA GLU A 25 31.78 12.07 29.24
C GLU A 25 31.23 12.67 27.94
N TYR A 26 31.77 13.84 27.56
CA TYR A 26 31.63 14.39 26.21
C TYR A 26 32.47 13.54 25.25
N ASN A 27 31.97 12.36 24.88
CA ASN A 27 32.56 11.60 23.78
C ASN A 27 32.03 12.17 22.47
N GLU A 28 32.95 12.52 21.56
CA GLU A 28 32.58 12.88 20.20
C GLU A 28 31.82 11.71 19.55
N PRO A 29 30.75 11.99 18.79
CA PRO A 29 29.92 10.93 18.22
C PRO A 29 30.73 10.11 17.18
N GLU A 30 30.67 8.78 17.27
CA GLU A 30 31.37 7.87 16.36
C GLU A 30 30.84 8.03 14.92
N LEU A 31 31.70 8.42 13.97
CA LEU A 31 31.35 8.50 12.56
C LEU A 31 31.22 7.09 11.96
N LEU A 32 30.01 6.74 11.52
CA LEU A 32 29.71 5.46 10.87
C LEU A 32 30.02 5.48 9.37
N GLY A 33 29.85 6.64 8.73
CA GLY A 33 30.11 6.81 7.30
C GLY A 33 29.59 8.13 6.74
N ARG A 34 29.88 8.38 5.47
CA ARG A 34 29.43 9.60 4.76
C ARG A 34 29.01 9.30 3.34
N GLU A 35 28.07 10.11 2.83
CA GLU A 35 27.71 10.18 1.42
C GLU A 35 28.01 11.58 0.90
N VAL A 36 28.59 11.66 -0.30
CA VAL A 36 28.91 12.92 -0.98
C VAL A 36 28.13 12.93 -2.28
N TYR A 37 27.37 13.99 -2.48
CA TYR A 37 26.56 14.23 -3.67
C TYR A 37 27.11 15.44 -4.39
N GLU A 38 27.55 15.27 -5.63
CA GLU A 38 28.08 16.34 -6.48
C GLU A 38 27.07 16.65 -7.59
N ASP A 39 26.88 17.93 -7.91
CA ASP A 39 25.96 18.42 -8.94
C ASP A 39 24.51 17.93 -8.78
N ILE A 40 24.06 17.72 -7.53
CA ILE A 40 22.70 17.31 -7.16
C ILE A 40 22.06 18.38 -6.29
N ASN A 41 21.01 19.01 -6.81
CA ASN A 41 20.33 20.14 -6.16
C ASN A 41 19.42 19.73 -4.99
N GLU A 42 18.83 18.55 -5.08
CA GLU A 42 17.84 18.04 -4.16
C GLU A 42 18.10 16.58 -3.82
N PHE A 43 17.90 16.23 -2.56
CA PHE A 43 18.15 14.88 -2.06
C PHE A 43 17.21 14.56 -0.91
N VAL A 44 17.16 13.28 -0.58
CA VAL A 44 16.12 12.72 0.29
C VAL A 44 16.70 12.37 1.65
N LEU A 45 16.08 12.88 2.71
CA LEU A 45 16.49 12.65 4.09
C LEU A 45 15.41 11.94 4.91
N PRO A 46 15.80 11.11 5.90
CA PRO A 46 14.88 10.41 6.78
C PRO A 46 14.35 11.32 7.90
N ILE A 47 13.74 12.44 7.54
CA ILE A 47 13.22 13.44 8.49
C ILE A 47 11.81 13.03 8.93
N ASN A 48 11.59 12.99 10.24
CA ASN A 48 10.28 12.65 10.79
C ASN A 48 9.58 13.86 11.42
N ARG A 49 8.53 14.37 10.75
CA ARG A 49 7.69 15.45 11.29
C ARG A 49 6.73 15.00 12.41
N LYS A 50 6.44 13.71 12.54
CA LYS A 50 5.36 13.17 13.38
C LYS A 50 5.86 12.45 14.65
N ASN A 51 7.07 12.76 15.12
CA ASN A 51 7.74 12.18 16.30
C ASN A 51 7.51 10.65 16.44
N THR A 52 7.61 9.93 15.31
CA THR A 52 7.45 8.47 15.31
C THR A 52 8.81 7.82 15.09
N PRO A 53 9.03 6.58 15.53
CA PRO A 53 10.29 5.91 15.23
C PRO A 53 10.47 5.78 13.71
N PHE A 54 11.60 6.27 13.21
CA PHE A 54 12.01 6.15 11.80
C PHE A 54 13.20 5.19 11.74
N PHE A 55 13.19 4.24 10.81
CA PHE A 55 14.28 3.29 10.64
C PHE A 55 14.84 3.35 9.22
N ILE A 56 16.16 3.25 9.09
CA ILE A 56 16.86 3.10 7.81
C ILE A 56 17.60 1.77 7.79
N THR A 57 17.89 1.29 6.58
CA THR A 57 18.75 0.12 6.37
C THR A 57 20.00 0.56 5.65
N LYS A 58 21.15 0.43 6.30
CA LYS A 58 22.48 0.74 5.74
C LYS A 58 23.52 -0.12 6.46
N LYS A 59 24.40 -0.78 5.70
CA LYS A 59 25.53 -1.55 6.25
C LYS A 59 26.74 -0.63 6.24
N PHE A 60 27.18 -0.20 7.41
CA PHE A 60 28.41 0.57 7.57
C PHE A 60 29.60 -0.37 7.72
N SER A 61 30.79 0.10 7.32
CA SER A 61 32.03 -0.64 7.55
C SER A 61 32.22 -0.88 9.05
N ASN A 62 32.70 -2.07 9.41
CA ASN A 62 32.96 -2.48 10.81
C ASN A 62 31.73 -2.54 11.74
N GLN A 63 30.51 -2.40 11.21
CA GLN A 63 29.29 -2.57 11.99
C GLN A 63 28.55 -3.83 11.53
N GLU A 64 28.23 -4.73 12.47
CA GLU A 64 27.45 -5.92 12.13
C GLU A 64 25.99 -5.60 11.79
N ASN A 65 25.44 -4.62 12.50
CA ASN A 65 24.08 -4.19 12.34
C ASN A 65 23.81 -3.49 10.98
N THR A 66 22.69 -3.83 10.35
CA THR A 66 22.24 -3.21 9.10
C THR A 66 21.08 -2.25 9.30
N ARG A 67 20.41 -2.30 10.46
CA ARG A 67 19.15 -1.60 10.68
C ARG A 67 19.30 -0.56 11.78
N TRP A 68 19.01 0.68 11.46
CA TRP A 68 19.30 1.80 12.34
C TRP A 68 18.02 2.56 12.62
N LYS A 69 17.80 2.92 13.88
CA LYS A 69 16.79 3.90 14.25
C LYS A 69 17.38 5.28 14.06
N VAL A 70 16.70 6.12 13.30
CA VAL A 70 17.04 7.55 13.17
C VAL A 70 16.55 8.25 14.41
N GLU A 71 17.48 8.82 15.16
CA GLU A 71 17.20 9.56 16.39
C GLU A 71 16.87 11.01 16.08
N TYR A 72 17.71 11.65 15.26
CA TYR A 72 17.48 13.00 14.76
C TYR A 72 18.39 13.28 13.55
N VAL A 73 18.03 14.31 12.79
CA VAL A 73 18.75 14.80 11.62
C VAL A 73 19.01 16.29 11.83
N VAL A 74 20.25 16.72 11.68
CA VAL A 74 20.68 18.12 11.87
C VAL A 74 21.28 18.62 10.56
N GLY A 75 20.85 19.80 10.10
CA GLY A 75 21.57 20.53 9.06
C GLY A 75 22.62 21.42 9.70
N SER A 76 23.84 21.43 9.15
CA SER A 76 24.90 22.30 9.67
C SER A 76 24.56 23.77 9.42
N VAL A 77 24.60 24.57 10.49
CA VAL A 77 24.38 26.02 10.41
C VAL A 77 25.59 26.72 9.78
N SER A 78 26.79 26.16 9.97
CA SER A 78 28.06 26.73 9.49
C SER A 78 28.42 26.28 8.07
N GLN A 79 27.91 25.14 7.61
CA GLN A 79 28.22 24.58 6.29
C GLN A 79 26.93 24.19 5.54
N LYS A 80 26.51 25.05 4.60
CA LYS A 80 25.36 24.75 3.73
C LYS A 80 25.60 23.45 2.96
N GLY A 81 24.57 22.61 2.88
CA GLY A 81 24.67 21.29 2.23
C GLY A 81 25.33 20.20 3.09
N MET A 82 25.67 20.46 4.36
CA MET A 82 26.13 19.41 5.27
C MET A 82 24.99 18.98 6.21
N TYR A 83 24.75 17.68 6.30
CA TYR A 83 23.73 17.07 7.15
C TYR A 83 24.30 15.96 8.00
N GLU A 84 23.87 15.89 9.25
CA GLU A 84 24.30 14.91 10.23
C GLU A 84 23.10 14.09 10.69
N ILE A 85 23.21 12.77 10.53
CA ILE A 85 22.16 11.81 10.88
C ILE A 85 22.65 10.96 12.05
N PHE A 86 21.98 11.09 13.19
CA PHE A 86 22.33 10.36 14.39
C PHE A 86 21.49 9.09 14.51
N LEU A 87 22.17 7.97 14.68
CA LEU A 87 21.61 6.63 14.57
C LEU A 87 21.82 5.84 15.86
N SER A 88 20.79 5.09 16.27
CA SER A 88 20.94 4.04 17.28
C SER A 88 20.72 2.66 16.65
N GLU A 89 21.47 1.66 17.12
CA GLU A 89 21.32 0.29 16.63
C GLU A 89 19.92 -0.24 16.95
N LYS A 90 19.25 -0.82 15.96
CA LYS A 90 18.01 -1.56 16.16
C LYS A 90 18.35 -3.04 16.29
N ASN A 91 18.10 -3.63 17.46
CA ASN A 91 18.14 -5.08 17.60
C ASN A 91 17.15 -5.73 16.62
N ILE A 92 17.67 -6.61 15.75
CA ILE A 92 16.96 -7.36 14.72
C ILE A 92 16.97 -8.87 14.97
N ASP A 93 17.48 -9.36 16.10
CA ASP A 93 17.61 -10.80 16.38
C ASP A 93 16.25 -11.52 16.41
N THR A 94 15.19 -10.75 16.70
CA THR A 94 13.81 -11.24 16.74
C THR A 94 13.04 -11.02 15.44
N ASP A 95 13.64 -10.34 14.45
CA ASP A 95 13.01 -10.06 13.16
C ASP A 95 13.27 -11.22 12.18
N ILE A 96 12.36 -12.21 12.20
CA ILE A 96 12.38 -13.34 11.26
C ILE A 96 11.37 -13.09 10.16
N TYR A 97 11.83 -12.99 8.92
CA TYR A 97 10.95 -12.69 7.78
C TYR A 97 10.39 -13.97 7.15
N LEU A 98 9.23 -13.88 6.50
CA LEU A 98 8.54 -15.01 5.87
C LEU A 98 9.42 -15.73 4.84
N ASN A 99 10.26 -15.01 4.08
CA ASN A 99 11.22 -15.62 3.17
C ASN A 99 12.29 -16.45 3.90
N GLN A 100 12.73 -16.03 5.09
CA GLN A 100 13.66 -16.79 5.93
C GLN A 100 12.97 -18.00 6.55
N THR A 101 11.74 -17.84 7.06
CA THR A 101 10.91 -18.95 7.53
C THR A 101 10.74 -20.00 6.43
N ALA A 102 10.36 -19.57 5.22
CA ALA A 102 10.17 -20.44 4.06
C ALA A 102 11.41 -21.28 3.73
N LYS A 103 12.60 -20.65 3.75
CA LYS A 103 13.88 -21.35 3.58
C LYS A 103 14.14 -22.35 4.70
N LYS A 104 13.94 -21.95 5.97
CA LYS A 104 14.14 -22.79 7.15
C LYS A 104 13.26 -24.04 7.14
N VAL A 105 11.98 -23.90 6.82
CA VAL A 105 11.02 -25.02 6.79
C VAL A 105 10.97 -25.76 5.44
N LYS A 106 11.78 -25.33 4.45
CA LYS A 106 11.82 -25.88 3.09
C LYS A 106 10.43 -25.93 2.41
N LYS A 107 9.62 -24.88 2.60
CA LYS A 107 8.30 -24.73 1.97
C LYS A 107 8.23 -23.42 1.20
N VAL A 108 7.42 -23.41 0.14
CA VAL A 108 7.10 -22.17 -0.58
C VAL A 108 6.33 -21.22 0.33
N PHE A 109 6.59 -19.91 0.26
CA PHE A 109 6.04 -18.94 1.21
C PHE A 109 4.51 -18.84 1.15
N TRP A 110 3.90 -18.98 -0.03
CA TRP A 110 2.44 -19.02 -0.21
C TRP A 110 1.80 -20.32 0.32
N GLY A 111 2.62 -21.32 0.63
CA GLY A 111 2.22 -22.53 1.34
C GLY A 111 2.07 -22.32 2.85
N ILE A 112 2.77 -21.33 3.41
CA ILE A 112 2.86 -21.07 4.86
C ILE A 112 1.74 -20.16 5.33
N VAL A 113 1.61 -18.98 4.72
CA VAL A 113 0.56 -18.02 5.08
C VAL A 113 -0.73 -18.34 4.35
N LYS A 114 -1.86 -18.23 5.05
CA LYS A 114 -3.21 -18.51 4.51
C LYS A 114 -4.13 -17.33 4.73
N LYS A 115 -5.22 -17.27 3.97
CA LYS A 115 -6.26 -16.25 4.12
C LYS A 115 -6.72 -16.13 5.58
N GLY A 116 -6.84 -14.89 6.05
CA GLY A 116 -7.19 -14.56 7.43
C GLY A 116 -6.02 -14.66 8.42
N ALA A 117 -4.83 -15.10 8.00
CA ALA A 117 -3.65 -15.04 8.86
C ALA A 117 -3.27 -13.61 9.18
N ILE A 118 -2.89 -13.39 10.43
CA ILE A 118 -2.40 -12.10 10.92
C ILE A 118 -0.89 -12.08 10.75
N VAL A 119 -0.39 -11.03 10.13
CA VAL A 119 1.04 -10.83 9.86
C VAL A 119 1.44 -9.41 10.24
N ILE A 120 2.74 -9.21 10.48
CA ILE A 120 3.30 -7.87 10.66
C ILE A 120 4.04 -7.51 9.39
N VAL A 121 3.70 -6.38 8.79
CA VAL A 121 4.23 -5.96 7.50
C VAL A 121 5.04 -4.69 7.67
N GLU A 122 6.21 -4.67 7.08
CA GLU A 122 7.05 -3.50 6.97
C GLU A 122 6.78 -2.77 5.66
N PHE A 123 6.05 -1.67 5.74
CA PHE A 123 5.67 -0.91 4.55
C PHE A 123 6.79 0.01 4.09
N GLY A 124 7.53 0.62 5.03
CA GLY A 124 8.62 1.56 4.73
C GLY A 124 8.44 2.86 5.49
N HIS A 125 9.07 3.93 5.03
CA HIS A 125 8.94 5.25 5.61
C HIS A 125 8.78 6.31 4.53
N ILE A 126 8.02 7.36 4.83
CA ILE A 126 7.89 8.54 3.97
C ILE A 126 9.08 9.45 4.28
N TYR A 127 9.96 9.63 3.30
CA TYR A 127 11.10 10.52 3.43
C TYR A 127 10.70 11.97 3.14
N GLN A 128 11.62 12.91 3.35
CA GLN A 128 11.43 14.30 2.99
C GLN A 128 12.53 14.73 2.02
N LEU A 129 12.19 15.64 1.12
CA LEU A 129 13.12 16.26 0.19
C LEU A 129 13.78 17.46 0.88
N THR A 130 15.05 17.69 0.61
CA THR A 130 15.75 18.90 1.01
C THR A 130 16.77 19.32 -0.04
N ASN A 131 17.29 20.53 0.09
CA ASN A 131 18.30 21.12 -0.77
C ASN A 131 19.48 21.68 0.07
N ARG A 132 20.46 22.33 -0.58
CA ARG A 132 21.59 22.96 0.13
C ARG A 132 21.17 24.08 1.09
N SER A 133 20.01 24.70 0.85
CA SER A 133 19.45 25.76 1.70
C SER A 133 18.78 25.24 2.97
N GLY A 134 18.55 23.92 3.09
CA GLY A 134 17.86 23.34 4.25
C GLY A 134 16.34 23.35 4.16
N GLU A 135 15.77 23.69 3.01
CA GLU A 135 14.33 23.75 2.83
C GLU A 135 13.72 22.34 2.76
N ILE A 136 12.83 22.02 3.68
CA ILE A 136 12.21 20.69 3.75
C ILE A 136 10.90 20.68 2.96
N GLN A 137 10.86 19.85 1.92
CA GLN A 137 9.71 19.70 1.04
C GLN A 137 9.18 18.25 1.04
N ASN A 138 7.97 18.07 0.49
CA ASN A 138 7.40 16.75 0.26
C ASN A 138 8.03 16.08 -0.97
N THR A 139 7.97 14.76 -1.03
CA THR A 139 8.57 13.95 -2.10
C THR A 139 7.66 13.72 -3.31
N TYR A 140 6.66 14.58 -3.57
CA TYR A 140 5.65 14.34 -4.62
C TYR A 140 6.25 14.24 -6.04
N SER A 141 7.35 14.95 -6.30
CA SER A 141 8.09 14.88 -7.57
C SER A 141 8.96 13.62 -7.70
N TYR A 142 9.06 12.79 -6.65
CA TYR A 142 9.96 11.64 -6.56
C TYR A 142 9.17 10.34 -6.36
N PRO A 143 8.53 9.80 -7.41
CA PRO A 143 7.61 8.65 -7.31
C PRO A 143 8.27 7.34 -6.87
N CYS A 144 9.60 7.26 -6.89
CA CYS A 144 10.35 6.10 -6.39
C CYS A 144 10.38 6.00 -4.85
N TYR A 145 9.99 7.05 -4.12
CA TYR A 145 9.90 7.06 -2.66
C TYR A 145 8.45 6.92 -2.20
N HIS A 146 8.26 6.44 -0.97
CA HIS A 146 6.92 6.33 -0.38
C HIS A 146 6.29 7.71 -0.24
N GLN A 147 5.04 7.81 -0.68
CA GLN A 147 4.30 9.05 -0.73
C GLN A 147 3.34 9.21 0.44
N ASN A 148 2.93 10.45 0.69
CA ASN A 148 1.83 10.73 1.60
C ASN A 148 0.54 10.05 1.09
N GLY A 149 -0.18 9.39 1.99
CA GLY A 149 -1.36 8.59 1.66
C GLY A 149 -1.06 7.10 1.54
N GLU A 150 0.19 6.72 1.30
CA GLU A 150 0.59 5.31 1.28
C GLU A 150 0.75 4.72 2.69
N MET A 151 0.66 3.39 2.75
CA MET A 151 1.02 2.67 3.96
C MET A 151 2.51 2.80 4.25
N HIS A 152 2.81 3.09 5.51
CA HIS A 152 4.14 3.31 6.03
C HIS A 152 4.22 2.79 7.47
N LYS A 153 5.44 2.65 7.98
CA LYS A 153 5.82 2.00 9.24
C LYS A 153 5.60 0.49 9.21
N ARG A 154 5.94 -0.16 10.32
CA ARG A 154 5.60 -1.55 10.59
C ARG A 154 4.19 -1.61 11.17
N ARG A 155 3.28 -2.39 10.56
CA ARG A 155 1.87 -2.49 10.99
C ARG A 155 1.36 -3.92 10.94
N PRO A 156 0.38 -4.29 11.79
CA PRO A 156 -0.39 -5.51 11.59
C PRO A 156 -1.17 -5.45 10.27
N ALA A 157 -1.33 -6.60 9.64
CA ALA A 157 -2.10 -6.79 8.43
C ALA A 157 -2.72 -8.18 8.39
N ILE A 158 -3.76 -8.34 7.57
CA ILE A 158 -4.46 -9.61 7.38
C ILE A 158 -4.19 -10.10 5.96
N VAL A 159 -3.81 -11.38 5.85
CA VAL A 159 -3.58 -12.03 4.56
C VAL A 159 -4.90 -12.27 3.84
N VAL A 160 -5.02 -11.75 2.61
CA VAL A 160 -6.16 -12.01 1.72
C VAL A 160 -5.86 -13.22 0.85
N SER A 161 -4.69 -13.26 0.24
CA SER A 161 -4.20 -14.38 -0.58
C SER A 161 -2.68 -14.36 -0.67
N ALA A 162 -2.09 -15.47 -1.09
CA ALA A 162 -0.66 -15.58 -1.35
C ALA A 162 -0.45 -16.47 -2.57
N ASP A 163 0.47 -16.06 -3.44
CA ASP A 163 0.85 -16.78 -4.65
C ASP A 163 2.36 -16.63 -4.91
N LYS A 164 2.83 -17.04 -6.09
CA LYS A 164 4.25 -16.94 -6.47
C LYS A 164 4.77 -15.51 -6.60
N HIS A 165 3.90 -14.53 -6.79
CA HIS A 165 4.25 -13.12 -6.99
C HIS A 165 4.33 -12.34 -5.68
N GLY A 166 3.67 -12.81 -4.62
CA GLY A 166 3.76 -12.21 -3.31
C GLY A 166 2.58 -12.56 -2.42
N VAL A 167 2.37 -11.74 -1.40
CA VAL A 167 1.26 -11.90 -0.47
C VAL A 167 0.39 -10.65 -0.54
N LYS A 168 -0.90 -10.84 -0.88
CA LYS A 168 -1.90 -9.78 -0.86
C LYS A 168 -2.40 -9.64 0.57
N ILE A 169 -2.27 -8.45 1.12
CA ILE A 169 -2.62 -8.13 2.49
C ILE A 169 -3.50 -6.89 2.56
N VAL A 170 -4.28 -6.78 3.63
CA VAL A 170 -4.97 -5.55 4.02
C VAL A 170 -4.39 -5.05 5.34
N PRO A 171 -3.99 -3.78 5.44
CA PRO A 171 -3.42 -3.23 6.66
C PRO A 171 -4.48 -3.03 7.74
N VAL A 172 -4.04 -3.05 9.00
CA VAL A 172 -4.87 -2.75 10.16
C VAL A 172 -4.35 -1.50 10.86
N THR A 173 -5.27 -0.63 11.28
CA THR A 173 -4.98 0.60 12.02
C THR A 173 -5.71 0.64 13.36
N SER A 174 -5.09 1.26 14.36
CA SER A 174 -5.73 1.56 15.65
C SER A 174 -6.37 2.95 15.71
N GLN A 175 -6.23 3.73 14.64
CA GLN A 175 -6.91 5.02 14.48
C GLN A 175 -8.23 4.78 13.75
N LYS A 176 -9.34 5.14 14.39
CA LYS A 176 -10.66 5.12 13.75
C LYS A 176 -10.64 5.98 12.48
N PRO A 177 -10.91 5.41 11.29
CA PRO A 177 -11.01 6.20 10.07
C PRO A 177 -12.27 7.09 10.10
N ASP A 178 -12.15 8.31 9.59
CA ASP A 178 -13.29 9.25 9.51
C ASP A 178 -14.44 8.71 8.63
N SER A 179 -14.09 7.83 7.68
CA SER A 179 -15.01 7.17 6.78
C SER A 179 -15.81 6.02 7.42
N TYR A 180 -15.46 5.56 8.63
CA TYR A 180 -16.16 4.47 9.31
C TYR A 180 -17.34 4.99 10.17
N PRO A 181 -18.55 4.37 10.11
CA PRO A 181 -18.89 3.11 9.44
C PRO A 181 -19.52 3.28 8.04
N VAL A 182 -19.45 4.46 7.45
CA VAL A 182 -20.10 4.76 6.15
C VAL A 182 -19.45 3.98 5.00
N ASN A 183 -18.11 3.91 5.00
CA ASN A 183 -17.34 3.16 4.02
C ASN A 183 -17.37 1.66 4.33
N LYS A 184 -18.07 0.91 3.46
CA LYS A 184 -18.22 -0.55 3.55
C LYS A 184 -16.91 -1.32 3.33
N SER A 185 -15.87 -0.66 2.82
CA SER A 185 -14.52 -1.24 2.67
C SER A 185 -13.71 -1.23 3.97
N VAL A 186 -14.27 -0.68 5.06
CA VAL A 186 -13.63 -0.62 6.38
C VAL A 186 -14.52 -1.31 7.40
N PHE A 187 -13.92 -2.19 8.21
CA PHE A 187 -14.63 -2.81 9.32
C PHE A 187 -13.76 -2.91 10.57
N LYS A 188 -14.42 -2.96 11.73
CA LYS A 188 -13.78 -3.14 13.04
C LYS A 188 -13.60 -4.65 13.32
N LEU A 189 -12.39 -5.04 13.73
CA LEU A 189 -12.09 -6.38 14.23
C LEU A 189 -12.73 -6.62 15.60
N GLU A 190 -13.17 -7.86 15.82
CA GLU A 190 -13.58 -8.30 17.14
C GLU A 190 -12.37 -8.48 18.06
N GLU A 191 -12.56 -8.26 19.37
CA GLU A 191 -11.49 -8.34 20.37
C GLU A 191 -10.84 -9.74 20.40
N SER A 192 -11.66 -10.77 20.19
CA SER A 192 -11.22 -12.18 20.10
C SER A 192 -10.26 -12.46 18.94
N SER A 193 -10.24 -11.63 17.89
CA SER A 193 -9.25 -11.72 16.79
C SER A 193 -7.87 -11.21 17.19
N VAL A 194 -7.77 -10.33 18.20
CA VAL A 194 -6.55 -9.57 18.52
C VAL A 194 -6.00 -9.84 19.93
N GLU A 195 -6.79 -10.39 20.85
CA GLU A 195 -6.48 -10.53 22.29
C GLU A 195 -5.13 -11.24 22.61
N PHE A 196 -4.70 -12.14 21.73
CA PHE A 196 -3.48 -12.94 21.89
C PHE A 196 -2.27 -12.38 21.12
N ILE A 197 -2.32 -11.15 20.60
CA ILE A 197 -1.29 -10.58 19.74
C ILE A 197 -0.86 -9.22 20.26
N SER A 198 0.41 -9.09 20.66
CA SER A 198 0.95 -7.87 21.28
C SER A 198 1.16 -6.71 20.32
N ASP A 199 1.21 -6.98 19.00
CA ASP A 199 1.36 -5.93 17.99
C ASP A 199 0.08 -5.07 17.84
N PHE A 200 -1.05 -5.49 18.41
CA PHE A 200 -2.25 -4.66 18.53
C PHE A 200 -2.26 -3.90 19.86
N SER A 201 -2.76 -2.67 19.82
CA SER A 201 -2.98 -1.88 21.03
C SER A 201 -4.18 -2.44 21.79
N LYS A 202 -4.00 -2.78 23.07
CA LYS A 202 -5.08 -3.31 23.92
C LYS A 202 -6.17 -2.29 24.21
N ASP A 203 -5.79 -1.01 24.31
CA ASP A 203 -6.69 0.08 24.69
C ASP A 203 -7.37 0.74 23.48
N LYS A 204 -7.13 0.22 22.27
CA LYS A 204 -7.66 0.81 21.03
C LYS A 204 -8.32 -0.25 20.17
N GLU A 205 -9.40 0.16 19.54
CA GLU A 205 -10.06 -0.63 18.52
C GLU A 205 -9.17 -0.80 17.29
N SER A 206 -9.36 -1.90 16.57
CA SER A 206 -8.58 -2.22 15.38
C SER A 206 -9.49 -2.25 14.15
N TYR A 207 -9.11 -1.49 13.12
CA TYR A 207 -9.87 -1.28 11.89
C TYR A 207 -9.10 -1.81 10.69
N VAL A 208 -9.74 -2.67 9.90
CA VAL A 208 -9.18 -3.23 8.67
C VAL A 208 -9.50 -2.31 7.50
N LEU A 209 -8.49 -1.93 6.72
CA LEU A 209 -8.65 -1.01 5.59
C LEU A 209 -8.59 -1.78 4.26
N CYS A 210 -9.72 -2.31 3.79
CA CYS A 210 -9.74 -3.16 2.58
C CYS A 210 -9.45 -2.37 1.30
N GLU A 211 -9.75 -1.07 1.28
CA GLU A 211 -9.37 -0.15 0.19
C GLU A 211 -7.85 0.02 0.02
N MET A 212 -7.07 -0.30 1.06
CA MET A 212 -5.60 -0.25 1.03
C MET A 212 -4.98 -1.63 0.79
N ILE A 213 -5.69 -2.52 0.07
CA ILE A 213 -5.14 -3.82 -0.30
C ILE A 213 -3.88 -3.65 -1.15
N GLN A 214 -2.83 -4.39 -0.79
CA GLN A 214 -1.57 -4.33 -1.51
C GLN A 214 -0.86 -5.68 -1.56
N THR A 215 -0.06 -5.88 -2.60
CA THR A 215 0.82 -7.04 -2.72
C THR A 215 2.18 -6.69 -2.12
N VAL A 216 2.65 -7.49 -1.16
CA VAL A 216 3.95 -7.29 -0.52
C VAL A 216 4.88 -8.47 -0.73
N SER A 217 6.18 -8.16 -0.79
CA SER A 217 7.24 -9.18 -0.80
C SER A 217 7.25 -9.96 0.52
N PRO A 218 7.48 -11.29 0.48
CA PRO A 218 7.67 -12.08 1.70
C PRO A 218 8.87 -11.61 2.54
N ALA A 219 9.81 -10.85 1.97
CA ALA A 219 10.92 -10.23 2.69
C ALA A 219 10.49 -9.00 3.53
N ARG A 220 9.23 -8.59 3.48
CA ARG A 220 8.64 -7.52 4.31
C ARG A 220 7.65 -8.04 5.36
N ILE A 221 7.40 -9.34 5.38
CA ILE A 221 6.43 -9.98 6.26
C ILE A 221 7.16 -10.62 7.44
N LEU A 222 6.74 -10.30 8.64
CA LEU A 222 7.16 -10.91 9.90
C LEU A 222 5.97 -11.66 10.54
N PRO A 223 6.25 -12.69 11.35
CA PRO A 223 5.22 -13.32 12.16
C PRO A 223 4.74 -12.38 13.28
N PRO A 224 3.47 -12.50 13.68
CA PRO A 224 2.95 -11.74 14.82
C PRO A 224 3.65 -12.17 16.12
N ASN A 225 3.81 -11.23 17.03
CA ASN A 225 4.26 -11.50 18.38
C ASN A 225 3.04 -11.89 19.22
N ALA A 226 2.84 -13.19 19.38
CA ALA A 226 1.64 -13.78 19.94
C ALA A 226 1.89 -14.48 21.27
N LYS A 227 0.83 -14.72 22.05
CA LYS A 227 0.87 -15.53 23.27
C LYS A 227 -0.04 -16.74 23.13
N ASN A 228 0.34 -17.87 23.72
CA ASN A 228 -0.56 -19.02 23.84
C ASN A 228 -1.55 -18.78 24.98
N ARG A 229 -2.72 -19.42 24.93
CA ARG A 229 -3.73 -19.31 26.01
C ARG A 229 -3.18 -19.70 27.38
N SER A 230 -2.28 -20.68 27.41
CA SER A 230 -1.65 -21.20 28.61
C SER A 230 -0.37 -20.46 29.04
N SER A 231 0.12 -19.49 28.27
CA SER A 231 1.39 -18.82 28.56
C SER A 231 1.23 -17.30 28.60
N HIS A 232 1.82 -16.67 29.60
CA HIS A 232 1.88 -15.22 29.72
C HIS A 232 3.00 -14.60 28.86
N LYS A 233 3.92 -15.40 28.32
CA LYS A 233 5.05 -14.90 27.53
C LYS A 233 4.67 -14.80 26.06
N PHE A 234 4.94 -13.64 25.47
CA PHE A 234 4.83 -13.42 24.03
C PHE A 234 6.03 -14.01 23.30
N PHE A 235 5.78 -14.57 22.12
CA PHE A 235 6.80 -15.11 21.21
C PHE A 235 6.42 -14.81 19.75
N ARG A 236 7.42 -14.79 18.87
CA ARG A 236 7.20 -14.67 17.43
C ARG A 236 6.67 -15.99 16.86
N ASP A 237 5.42 -15.98 16.40
CA ASP A 237 4.77 -17.18 15.83
C ASP A 237 5.26 -17.44 14.40
N GLU A 238 6.47 -17.98 14.25
CA GLU A 238 7.09 -18.31 12.94
C GLU A 238 6.24 -19.27 12.09
N HIS A 239 5.26 -19.96 12.67
CA HIS A 239 4.37 -20.86 11.94
C HIS A 239 3.14 -20.15 11.36
N TYR A 240 2.95 -18.85 11.63
CA TYR A 240 1.85 -18.03 11.13
C TYR A 240 0.47 -18.64 11.43
N THR A 241 0.31 -19.18 12.65
CA THR A 241 -0.91 -19.89 13.07
C THR A 241 -2.01 -18.94 13.51
N ARG A 242 -1.67 -17.70 13.90
CA ARG A 242 -2.65 -16.69 14.32
C ARG A 242 -3.47 -16.20 13.15
N ARG A 243 -4.79 -16.28 13.31
CA ARG A 243 -5.79 -15.89 12.31
C ARG A 243 -6.90 -15.12 12.99
N ILE A 244 -7.53 -14.22 12.24
CA ILE A 244 -8.80 -13.62 12.65
C ILE A 244 -9.88 -14.70 12.77
N ILE A 245 -10.88 -14.46 13.60
CA ILE A 245 -11.99 -15.40 13.79
C ILE A 245 -12.89 -15.48 12.55
N ARG A 246 -13.74 -16.51 12.49
CA ARG A 246 -14.58 -16.79 11.33
C ARG A 246 -15.53 -15.64 10.98
N SER A 247 -16.13 -14.94 11.96
CA SER A 247 -17.00 -13.80 11.70
C SER A 247 -16.26 -12.67 11.00
N ASP A 248 -15.04 -12.34 11.45
CA ASP A 248 -14.20 -11.32 10.83
C ASP A 248 -13.68 -11.74 9.45
N VAL A 249 -13.50 -13.05 9.18
CA VAL A 249 -13.22 -13.52 7.81
C VAL A 249 -14.38 -13.20 6.86
N TRP A 250 -15.63 -13.36 7.31
CA TRP A 250 -16.79 -12.99 6.51
C TRP A 250 -16.87 -11.48 6.28
N LYS A 251 -16.65 -10.67 7.32
CA LYS A 251 -16.58 -9.20 7.17
C LYS A 251 -15.47 -8.78 6.21
N LEU A 252 -14.32 -9.46 6.24
CA LEU A 252 -13.23 -9.24 5.29
C LEU A 252 -13.68 -9.53 3.86
N GLU A 253 -14.38 -10.63 3.61
CA GLU A 253 -14.90 -10.95 2.29
C GLU A 253 -15.92 -9.91 1.79
N GLU A 254 -16.85 -9.52 2.65
CA GLU A 254 -17.85 -8.49 2.32
C GLU A 254 -17.22 -7.13 2.05
N ALA A 255 -16.23 -6.72 2.85
CA ALA A 255 -15.54 -5.43 2.73
C ALA A 255 -14.56 -5.37 1.54
N LEU A 256 -14.07 -6.52 1.07
CA LEU A 256 -13.22 -6.60 -0.13
C LEU A 256 -14.00 -6.36 -1.43
N LEU A 257 -15.32 -6.59 -1.46
CA LEU A 257 -16.14 -6.35 -2.66
C LEU A 257 -16.23 -4.86 -3.02
N PRO A 258 -16.67 -3.96 -2.14
CA PRO A 258 -16.71 -2.52 -2.44
C PRO A 258 -15.31 -1.95 -2.67
N SER A 259 -14.26 -2.49 -2.04
CA SER A 259 -12.90 -1.96 -2.20
C SER A 259 -12.34 -2.12 -3.62
N ILE A 260 -12.87 -3.07 -4.41
CA ILE A 260 -12.51 -3.26 -5.81
C ILE A 260 -13.59 -2.77 -6.78
N GLY A 261 -14.59 -2.04 -6.30
CA GLY A 261 -15.68 -1.48 -7.12
C GLY A 261 -16.66 -2.53 -7.66
N LEU A 262 -16.67 -3.77 -7.16
CA LEU A 262 -17.57 -4.82 -7.66
C LEU A 262 -19.06 -4.49 -7.56
N PRO A 263 -19.57 -3.85 -6.48
CA PRO A 263 -20.98 -3.48 -6.40
C PRO A 263 -21.40 -2.52 -7.52
N ASP A 264 -20.55 -1.54 -7.83
CA ASP A 264 -20.80 -0.56 -8.89
C ASP A 264 -20.73 -1.24 -10.26
N LEU A 265 -19.70 -2.06 -10.50
CA LEU A 265 -19.59 -2.87 -11.72
C LEU A 265 -20.80 -3.80 -11.93
N ARG A 266 -21.31 -4.41 -10.85
CA ARG A 266 -22.48 -5.28 -10.92
C ARG A 266 -23.74 -4.49 -11.26
N LYS A 267 -23.91 -3.31 -10.66
CA LYS A 267 -25.03 -2.43 -10.95
C LYS A 267 -25.00 -1.97 -12.41
N ASP A 268 -23.85 -1.48 -12.87
CA ASP A 268 -23.63 -1.05 -14.25
C ASP A 268 -23.90 -2.18 -15.23
N TYR A 269 -23.43 -3.39 -14.94
CA TYR A 269 -23.73 -4.57 -15.75
C TYR A 269 -25.23 -4.86 -15.82
N THR A 270 -25.94 -4.81 -14.69
CA THR A 270 -27.39 -5.06 -14.67
C THR A 270 -28.20 -3.98 -15.40
N ASP A 271 -27.80 -2.72 -15.28
CA ASP A 271 -28.48 -1.59 -15.94
C ASP A 271 -28.21 -1.60 -17.44
N ASN A 272 -26.98 -1.90 -17.86
CA ASN A 272 -26.63 -2.08 -19.27
C ASN A 272 -27.34 -3.29 -19.88
N LYS A 273 -27.47 -4.40 -19.15
CA LYS A 273 -28.22 -5.57 -19.63
C LYS A 273 -29.70 -5.22 -19.89
N LYS A 274 -30.35 -4.51 -18.96
CA LYS A 274 -31.74 -4.04 -19.17
C LYS A 274 -31.88 -3.13 -20.39
N ARG A 275 -30.89 -2.25 -20.62
CA ARG A 275 -30.85 -1.38 -21.81
C ARG A 275 -30.70 -2.18 -23.10
N ILE A 276 -29.86 -3.21 -23.11
CA ILE A 276 -29.70 -4.11 -24.26
C ILE A 276 -31.02 -4.82 -24.54
N ASP A 277 -31.64 -5.42 -23.52
CA ASP A 277 -32.91 -6.13 -23.66
C ASP A 277 -34.03 -5.20 -24.20
N SER A 278 -34.07 -3.94 -23.78
CA SER A 278 -35.01 -2.95 -24.32
C SER A 278 -34.72 -2.58 -25.77
N LEU A 279 -33.43 -2.37 -26.12
CA LEU A 279 -33.03 -2.02 -27.49
C LEU A 279 -33.27 -3.18 -28.46
N GLU A 280 -33.08 -4.42 -28.05
CA GLU A 280 -33.41 -5.60 -28.86
C GLU A 280 -34.91 -5.70 -29.12
N SER A 281 -35.73 -5.39 -28.11
CA SER A 281 -37.19 -5.35 -28.26
C SER A 281 -37.62 -4.25 -29.23
N ASP A 282 -37.06 -3.05 -29.10
CA ASP A 282 -37.34 -1.90 -29.99
C ASP A 282 -36.87 -2.15 -31.42
N ASN A 283 -35.71 -2.78 -31.60
CA ASN A 283 -35.21 -3.18 -32.91
C ASN A 283 -36.14 -4.19 -33.57
N LYS A 284 -36.62 -5.19 -32.83
CA LYS A 284 -37.57 -6.18 -33.36
C LYS A 284 -38.88 -5.53 -33.81
N ILE A 285 -39.42 -4.62 -33.00
CA ILE A 285 -40.62 -3.83 -33.36
C ILE A 285 -40.36 -3.00 -34.61
N SER A 286 -39.18 -2.37 -34.70
CA SER A 286 -38.79 -1.54 -35.84
C SER A 286 -38.63 -2.37 -37.12
N GLU A 287 -38.06 -3.57 -37.04
CA GLU A 287 -37.96 -4.52 -38.15
C GLU A 287 -39.34 -5.01 -38.63
N GLU A 288 -40.25 -5.30 -37.71
CA GLU A 288 -41.63 -5.70 -38.04
C GLU A 288 -42.39 -4.56 -38.75
N LYS A 289 -42.27 -3.32 -38.25
CA LYS A 289 -42.84 -2.14 -38.90
C LYS A 289 -42.26 -1.90 -40.29
N LEU A 290 -40.94 -2.08 -40.45
CA LEU A 290 -40.28 -1.95 -41.74
C LEU A 290 -40.80 -2.99 -42.74
N ARG A 291 -40.95 -4.25 -42.31
CA ARG A 291 -41.55 -5.31 -43.14
C ARG A 291 -42.98 -4.98 -43.57
N GLN A 292 -43.80 -4.50 -42.65
CA GLN A 292 -45.18 -4.10 -42.96
C GLN A 292 -45.22 -2.96 -43.98
N CYS A 293 -44.38 -1.94 -43.81
CA CYS A 293 -44.26 -0.83 -44.76
C CYS A 293 -43.78 -1.30 -46.14
N HIS A 294 -42.87 -2.27 -46.21
CA HIS A 294 -42.46 -2.87 -47.49
C HIS A 294 -43.61 -3.61 -48.19
N LEU A 295 -44.45 -4.33 -47.44
CA LEU A 295 -45.63 -5.01 -47.99
C LEU A 295 -46.65 -4.01 -48.54
N GLU A 296 -46.94 -2.95 -47.79
CA GLU A 296 -47.86 -1.88 -48.21
C GLU A 296 -47.36 -1.15 -49.46
N ASN A 297 -46.07 -0.79 -49.50
CA ASN A 297 -45.46 -0.18 -50.68
C ASN A 297 -45.54 -1.11 -51.90
N HIS A 298 -45.34 -2.41 -51.71
CA HIS A 298 -45.47 -3.39 -52.79
C HIS A 298 -46.92 -3.48 -53.31
N GLU A 299 -47.93 -3.42 -52.44
CA GLU A 299 -49.33 -3.36 -52.87
C GLU A 299 -49.67 -2.08 -53.64
N ILE A 300 -49.20 -0.93 -53.14
CA ILE A 300 -49.37 0.37 -53.82
C ILE A 300 -48.74 0.30 -55.21
N ASN A 301 -47.51 -0.19 -55.33
CA ASN A 301 -46.82 -0.34 -56.61
C ASN A 301 -47.59 -1.24 -57.59
N LYS A 302 -48.20 -2.34 -57.11
CA LYS A 302 -49.09 -3.18 -57.93
C LYS A 302 -50.32 -2.42 -58.43
N LYS A 303 -51.00 -1.68 -57.55
CA LYS A 303 -52.17 -0.86 -57.91
C LYS A 303 -51.80 0.22 -58.92
N THR A 304 -50.67 0.91 -58.72
CA THR A 304 -50.17 1.92 -59.66
C THR A 304 -49.83 1.31 -61.02
N ALA A 305 -49.24 0.12 -61.06
CA ALA A 305 -48.98 -0.59 -62.31
C ALA A 305 -50.28 -0.93 -63.05
N TYR A 306 -51.29 -1.46 -62.34
CA TYR A 306 -52.60 -1.76 -62.91
C TYR A 306 -53.29 -0.51 -63.51
N ILE A 307 -53.30 0.60 -62.77
CA ILE A 307 -53.88 1.86 -63.25
C ILE A 307 -53.13 2.37 -64.49
N LYS A 308 -51.79 2.28 -64.50
CA LYS A 308 -51.00 2.66 -65.68
C LYS A 308 -51.41 1.84 -66.90
N THR A 309 -51.54 0.52 -66.78
CA THR A 309 -51.99 -0.35 -67.88
C THR A 309 -53.39 0.02 -68.37
N ALA A 310 -54.35 0.22 -67.45
CA ALA A 310 -55.72 0.61 -67.80
C ALA A 310 -55.81 1.98 -68.51
N ILE A 311 -54.89 2.91 -68.20
CA ILE A 311 -54.80 4.21 -68.91
C ILE A 311 -54.24 4.02 -70.33
N TYR A 312 -53.30 3.09 -70.53
CA TYR A 312 -52.76 2.78 -71.86
C TYR A 312 -53.78 2.09 -72.77
N ASP A 313 -54.68 1.26 -72.22
CA ASP A 313 -55.72 0.57 -73.00
C ASP A 313 -56.90 1.48 -73.41
N CYS A 314 -57.01 2.68 -72.82
CA CYS A 314 -58.06 3.66 -73.12
C CYS A 314 -57.61 4.79 -74.09
N ARG A 315 -56.41 4.72 -74.65
CA ARG A 315 -55.88 5.68 -75.63
C ARG A 315 -55.71 5.04 -77.01
#